data_AF-A0A970U8W2-F1
#
_entry.id   AF-A0A970U8W2-F1
#
_cell.length_a   1.000
_cell.length_b   1.000
_cell.length_c   1.000
_cell.angle_alpha   90.00
_cell.angle_beta   90.00
_cell.angle_gamma   90.00
#
_symmetry.space_group_name_H-M   'P 1'
#
loop_
_entity.id
_entity.type
_entity.pdbx_description
1 polymer ?
#
loop_
_entity_poly.entity_id
_entity_poly.type
_entity_poly.pdbx_seq_one_letter_code
_entity_poly.pdbx_strand_id
1 'polypeptide(L)'
;MRIILAAILIFGIGYAVLSVIETSETGDSSVPQSGETRNDSPSNPFYGNDTLGRLKALAGENNAIEAIVGNADAYPESLLALLADNQETLSFVQDYPTRSSGINSSGLTQDDLIGEIPLFLQWDKRWGYEEYGNDMLAITGCGPTSLSMVIVGLTGDLTADPGAVAAFSQANGYCVDGNGTDWGLMTLGAESYGLTATELPLWENNIIEQLQNGHPVICIMGPGVFTTTGHFIVIYGYENGEFLINDSNSIARSKQRWTYASFENQVRNLWAYSIN
;
A
#
# COMPACT_ATOMS: atom_id res chain seq x y z
N MET A 1 6.89 40.66 -48.38
CA MET A 1 8.07 40.56 -49.27
C MET A 1 9.17 39.85 -48.49
N ARG A 2 9.67 38.72 -49.02
CA ARG A 2 10.75 37.90 -48.44
C ARG A 2 12.09 38.67 -48.43
N ILE A 3 13.04 38.30 -47.56
CA ILE A 3 14.37 37.73 -47.94
C ILE A 3 15.25 37.51 -46.69
N ILE A 4 15.92 36.35 -46.72
CA ILE A 4 16.91 35.71 -45.83
C ILE A 4 18.33 36.10 -46.27
N LEU A 5 19.33 36.15 -45.38
CA LEU A 5 20.77 35.81 -45.63
C LEU A 5 21.56 35.98 -44.30
N ALA A 6 22.12 34.97 -43.63
CA ALA A 6 23.14 33.95 -43.94
C ALA A 6 24.61 34.43 -43.84
N ALA A 7 25.25 34.02 -42.74
CA ALA A 7 26.59 33.42 -42.54
C ALA A 7 27.92 34.08 -43.03
N ILE A 8 28.96 34.01 -42.18
CA ILE A 8 30.30 33.34 -42.38
C ILE A 8 31.42 34.02 -41.55
N LEU A 9 31.83 33.38 -40.44
CA LEU A 9 33.12 32.69 -40.17
C LEU A 9 34.53 33.36 -40.36
N ILE A 10 35.41 33.02 -39.40
CA ILE A 10 36.85 32.57 -39.38
C ILE A 10 37.96 33.42 -38.69
N PHE A 11 38.77 32.67 -37.90
CA PHE A 11 40.19 32.74 -37.47
C PHE A 11 40.51 33.44 -36.14
N GLY A 12 41.28 32.88 -35.19
CA GLY A 12 42.10 31.68 -35.01
C GLY A 12 42.99 31.93 -33.76
N ILE A 13 43.38 30.96 -32.93
CA ILE A 13 44.71 30.31 -32.88
C ILE A 13 44.71 29.45 -31.59
N GLY A 14 45.16 28.21 -31.67
CA GLY A 14 45.19 27.26 -30.55
C GLY A 14 46.54 27.12 -29.85
N TYR A 15 46.60 26.19 -28.89
CA TYR A 15 47.76 25.31 -28.61
C TYR A 15 47.25 24.02 -27.96
N ALA A 16 47.83 22.90 -28.39
CA ALA A 16 47.57 21.53 -27.92
C ALA A 16 48.65 21.09 -26.94
N VAL A 17 48.33 20.14 -26.04
CA VAL A 17 49.30 19.17 -25.51
C VAL A 17 48.65 17.78 -25.44
N LEU A 18 49.39 16.84 -26.00
CA LEU A 18 49.17 15.42 -26.21
C LEU A 18 49.87 14.63 -25.09
N SER A 19 49.30 13.51 -24.62
CA SER A 19 50.11 12.39 -24.11
C SER A 19 49.40 11.05 -24.38
N VAL A 20 50.21 10.05 -24.70
CA VAL A 20 49.90 8.81 -25.43
C VAL A 20 50.08 7.60 -24.51
N ILE A 21 49.05 6.73 -24.52
CA ILE A 21 49.00 5.24 -24.60
C ILE A 21 50.11 4.40 -23.93
N GLU A 22 49.68 3.38 -23.16
CA GLU A 22 50.23 2.02 -23.30
C GLU A 22 49.18 0.94 -22.97
N THR A 23 49.10 -0.07 -23.83
CA THR A 23 48.23 -1.26 -23.77
C THR A 23 49.07 -2.51 -23.55
N SER A 24 48.57 -3.51 -22.84
CA SER A 24 49.01 -4.91 -23.04
C SER A 24 47.95 -5.92 -22.60
N GLU A 25 47.54 -6.79 -23.53
CA GLU A 25 46.81 -8.05 -23.31
C GLU A 25 47.78 -9.17 -22.87
N THR A 26 47.30 -10.14 -22.10
CA THR A 26 47.37 -11.60 -22.38
C THR A 26 46.53 -12.36 -21.33
N GLY A 27 45.74 -13.34 -21.79
CA GLY A 27 44.79 -14.08 -20.95
C GLY A 27 45.38 -15.23 -20.12
N ASP A 28 44.55 -15.77 -19.23
CA ASP A 28 44.62 -17.15 -18.77
C ASP A 28 43.23 -17.63 -18.33
N SER A 29 42.93 -18.87 -18.71
CA SER A 29 41.72 -19.63 -18.46
C SER A 29 41.93 -20.53 -17.25
N SER A 30 41.17 -20.31 -16.17
CA SER A 30 40.94 -21.36 -15.17
C SER A 30 39.64 -21.10 -14.39
N VAL A 31 38.69 -22.01 -14.57
CA VAL A 31 37.48 -22.17 -13.75
C VAL A 31 37.86 -22.66 -12.36
N PRO A 32 37.19 -22.18 -11.30
CA PRO A 32 36.79 -23.08 -10.23
C PRO A 32 35.27 -23.06 -10.01
N GLN A 33 34.71 -24.26 -9.91
CA GLN A 33 33.34 -24.54 -9.50
C GLN A 33 33.11 -24.24 -8.00
N SER A 34 31.84 -23.92 -7.73
CA SER A 34 31.05 -24.20 -6.52
C SER A 34 31.50 -23.57 -5.19
N GLY A 35 30.77 -22.54 -4.80
CA GLY A 35 30.37 -22.30 -3.42
C GLY A 35 28.89 -21.91 -3.44
N GLU A 36 28.02 -22.73 -2.84
CA GLU A 36 26.61 -22.44 -2.65
C GLU A 36 26.46 -21.08 -1.94
N THR A 37 26.05 -20.05 -2.68
CA THR A 37 25.55 -18.83 -2.06
C THR A 37 24.13 -19.14 -1.61
N ARG A 38 23.95 -19.30 -0.29
CA ARG A 38 22.63 -19.17 0.34
C ARG A 38 22.00 -17.89 -0.19
N ASN A 39 20.82 -18.02 -0.79
CA ASN A 39 19.97 -16.88 -1.13
C ASN A 39 19.44 -16.28 0.18
N ASP A 40 20.29 -15.57 0.91
CA ASP A 40 19.81 -14.61 1.89
C ASP A 40 19.41 -13.38 1.07
N SER A 41 18.18 -13.39 0.57
CA SER A 41 17.53 -12.16 0.09
C SER A 41 17.62 -11.12 1.21
N PRO A 42 18.02 -9.87 0.91
CA PRO A 42 18.04 -8.83 1.93
C PRO A 42 16.63 -8.69 2.52
N SER A 43 16.54 -8.82 3.85
CA SER A 43 15.29 -8.66 4.60
C SER A 43 14.60 -7.37 4.17
N ASN A 44 13.39 -7.50 3.64
CA ASN A 44 12.57 -6.36 3.27
C ASN A 44 12.29 -5.52 4.55
N PRO A 45 12.61 -4.21 4.59
CA PRO A 45 12.40 -3.37 5.79
C PRO A 45 10.93 -3.29 6.24
N PHE A 46 9.98 -3.82 5.47
CA PHE A 46 8.57 -3.92 5.82
C PHE A 46 8.24 -5.03 6.83
N TYR A 47 9.11 -6.04 7.02
CA TYR A 47 8.83 -7.16 7.92
C TYR A 47 9.78 -7.19 9.12
N GLY A 48 9.23 -7.49 10.29
CA GLY A 48 10.02 -7.57 11.52
C GLY A 48 11.07 -8.68 11.47
N ASN A 49 12.20 -8.45 12.15
CA ASN A 49 13.23 -9.47 12.33
C ASN A 49 12.62 -10.69 13.08
N ASP A 50 12.75 -11.89 12.50
CA ASP A 50 12.26 -13.19 13.02
C ASP A 50 10.74 -13.49 12.89
N THR A 51 10.18 -13.31 11.69
CA THR A 51 8.80 -13.74 11.35
C THR A 51 8.49 -15.19 11.77
N LEU A 52 9.40 -16.13 11.47
CA LEU A 52 9.15 -17.54 11.72
C LEU A 52 9.18 -17.88 13.23
N GLY A 53 10.06 -17.26 14.01
CA GLY A 53 10.07 -17.43 15.47
C GLY A 53 8.79 -16.92 16.11
N ARG A 54 8.25 -15.79 15.63
CA ARG A 54 6.95 -15.26 16.07
C ARG A 54 5.80 -16.22 15.74
N LEU A 55 5.75 -16.76 14.52
CA LEU A 55 4.74 -17.75 14.15
C LEU A 55 4.86 -19.04 14.96
N LYS A 56 6.08 -19.51 15.24
CA LYS A 56 6.31 -20.68 16.11
C LYS A 56 5.78 -20.48 17.51
N ALA A 57 5.89 -19.28 18.07
CA ALA A 57 5.31 -18.94 19.37
C ALA A 57 3.77 -19.03 19.35
N LEU A 58 3.15 -18.64 18.22
CA LEU A 58 1.69 -18.71 18.03
C LEU A 58 1.19 -20.14 17.72
N ALA A 59 2.01 -20.96 17.06
CA ALA A 59 1.64 -22.32 16.65
C ALA A 59 1.24 -23.23 17.82
N GLY A 60 1.82 -23.03 19.01
CA GLY A 60 1.51 -23.83 20.21
C GLY A 60 0.04 -23.76 20.64
N GLU A 61 -0.72 -22.80 20.14
CA GLU A 61 -2.13 -22.59 20.45
C GLU A 61 -3.04 -22.82 19.22
N ASN A 62 -2.48 -23.05 18.02
CA ASN A 62 -3.24 -23.12 16.78
C ASN A 62 -2.61 -24.07 15.74
N ASN A 63 -3.26 -25.22 15.54
CA ASN A 63 -2.83 -26.25 14.58
C ASN A 63 -2.74 -25.74 13.13
N ALA A 64 -3.53 -24.74 12.73
CA ALA A 64 -3.45 -24.19 11.38
C ALA A 64 -2.18 -23.34 11.20
N ILE A 65 -1.79 -22.58 12.22
CA ILE A 65 -0.51 -21.85 12.23
C ILE A 65 0.65 -22.84 12.26
N GLU A 66 0.56 -23.93 13.03
CA GLU A 66 1.56 -25.01 13.04
C GLU A 66 1.76 -25.62 11.64
N ALA A 67 0.66 -25.89 10.92
CA ALA A 67 0.72 -26.40 9.55
C ALA A 67 1.39 -25.40 8.59
N ILE A 68 1.11 -24.10 8.72
CA ILE A 68 1.77 -23.04 7.93
C ILE A 68 3.27 -22.99 8.25
N VAL A 69 3.65 -23.01 9.53
CA VAL A 69 5.06 -23.02 9.98
C VAL A 69 5.80 -24.25 9.45
N GLY A 70 5.16 -25.43 9.47
CA GLY A 70 5.74 -26.67 8.95
C GLY A 70 5.93 -26.69 7.44
N ASN A 71 5.27 -25.79 6.71
CA ASN A 71 5.35 -25.66 5.25
C ASN A 71 5.65 -24.21 4.83
N ALA A 72 6.47 -23.50 5.61
CA ALA A 72 6.71 -22.06 5.44
C ALA A 72 7.24 -21.70 4.03
N ASP A 73 8.02 -22.59 3.41
CA ASP A 73 8.60 -22.40 2.07
C ASP A 73 7.54 -22.29 0.95
N ALA A 74 6.29 -22.67 1.22
CA ALA A 74 5.17 -22.52 0.29
C ALA A 74 4.55 -21.11 0.29
N TYR A 75 4.99 -20.22 1.17
CA TYR A 75 4.44 -18.88 1.36
C TYR A 75 5.52 -17.80 1.18
N PRO A 76 5.20 -16.67 0.53
CA PRO A 76 6.02 -15.47 0.60
C PRO A 76 6.25 -15.03 2.04
N GLU A 77 7.45 -14.53 2.33
CA GLU A 77 7.80 -13.98 3.65
C GLU A 77 6.80 -12.91 4.09
N SER A 78 6.30 -12.11 3.14
CA SER A 78 5.31 -11.06 3.38
C SER A 78 3.99 -11.56 3.97
N LEU A 79 3.49 -12.71 3.53
CA LEU A 79 2.28 -13.32 4.08
C LEU A 79 2.52 -13.94 5.45
N LEU A 80 3.69 -14.55 5.65
CA LEU A 80 4.06 -15.07 6.96
C LEU A 80 4.15 -13.93 7.98
N ALA A 81 4.72 -12.80 7.60
CA ALA A 81 4.81 -11.62 8.44
C ALA A 81 3.43 -11.01 8.70
N LEU A 82 2.57 -10.89 7.66
CA LEU A 82 1.18 -10.48 7.82
C LEU A 82 0.45 -11.34 8.85
N LEU A 83 0.59 -12.65 8.81
CA LEU A 83 -0.02 -13.56 9.78
C LEU A 83 0.55 -13.38 11.19
N ALA A 84 1.85 -13.19 11.29
CA ALA A 84 2.54 -12.97 12.57
C ALA A 84 2.12 -11.66 13.24
N ASP A 85 1.84 -10.63 12.43
CA ASP A 85 1.37 -9.31 12.87
C ASP A 85 -0.16 -9.28 13.09
N ASN A 86 -0.91 -10.04 12.30
CA ASN A 86 -2.37 -10.08 12.34
C ASN A 86 -2.92 -11.50 12.11
N GLN A 87 -3.30 -12.15 13.21
CA GLN A 87 -3.90 -13.49 13.20
C GLN A 87 -5.29 -13.55 12.55
N GLU A 88 -5.99 -12.42 12.37
CA GLU A 88 -7.28 -12.36 11.65
C GLU A 88 -7.12 -12.81 10.18
N THR A 89 -5.90 -12.71 9.64
CA THR A 89 -5.57 -13.10 8.26
C THR A 89 -5.33 -14.59 8.07
N LEU A 90 -5.44 -15.42 9.12
CA LEU A 90 -5.13 -16.86 9.06
C LEU A 90 -5.79 -17.58 7.89
N SER A 91 -7.10 -17.39 7.70
CA SER A 91 -7.82 -18.05 6.62
C SER A 91 -7.41 -17.57 5.21
N PHE A 92 -6.93 -16.33 5.09
CA PHE A 92 -6.40 -15.79 3.85
C PHE A 92 -4.99 -16.35 3.57
N VAL A 93 -4.13 -16.37 4.59
CA VAL A 93 -2.77 -16.92 4.42
C VAL A 93 -2.83 -18.42 4.14
N GLN A 94 -3.62 -19.18 4.91
CA GLN A 94 -3.76 -20.63 4.73
C GLN A 94 -4.17 -21.05 3.31
N ASP A 95 -5.04 -20.27 2.66
CA ASP A 95 -5.56 -20.60 1.33
C ASP A 95 -4.59 -20.23 0.20
N TYR A 96 -3.50 -19.49 0.49
CA TYR A 96 -2.55 -19.00 -0.51
C TYR A 96 -2.01 -20.10 -1.46
N PRO A 97 -1.56 -21.29 -1.01
CA PRO A 97 -1.00 -22.30 -1.91
C PRO A 97 -2.03 -22.88 -2.89
N THR A 98 -3.31 -22.82 -2.55
CA THR A 98 -4.44 -23.32 -3.35
C THR A 98 -5.30 -22.21 -3.93
N ARG A 99 -4.84 -20.95 -3.84
CA ARG A 99 -5.60 -19.78 -4.29
C ARG A 99 -5.92 -19.89 -5.77
N SER A 100 -7.11 -19.45 -6.14
CA SER A 100 -7.43 -19.24 -7.55
C SER A 100 -6.68 -18.01 -8.04
N SER A 101 -6.10 -18.08 -9.24
CA SER A 101 -5.46 -16.92 -9.87
C SER A 101 -6.53 -16.03 -10.54
N GLY A 102 -6.44 -14.72 -10.33
CA GLY A 102 -7.37 -13.72 -10.87
C GLY A 102 -8.47 -13.34 -9.89
N ILE A 103 -8.95 -12.10 -10.00
CA ILE A 103 -10.04 -11.53 -9.19
C ILE A 103 -11.21 -12.51 -9.22
N ASN A 104 -11.57 -13.05 -8.04
CA ASN A 104 -12.82 -13.78 -7.87
C ASN A 104 -13.94 -12.74 -7.93
N SER A 105 -14.35 -12.41 -9.16
CA SER A 105 -15.21 -11.30 -9.54
C SER A 105 -16.68 -11.54 -9.20
N SER A 106 -16.95 -12.00 -7.98
CA SER A 106 -18.30 -11.91 -7.41
C SER A 106 -18.74 -10.44 -7.30
N GLY A 107 -17.78 -9.50 -7.31
CA GLY A 107 -17.99 -8.07 -7.18
C GLY A 107 -18.41 -7.69 -5.76
N LEU A 108 -18.62 -6.40 -5.54
CA LEU A 108 -19.39 -5.93 -4.40
C LEU A 108 -20.88 -6.10 -4.68
N THR A 109 -21.62 -6.38 -3.61
CA THR A 109 -23.07 -6.51 -3.61
C THR A 109 -23.67 -5.47 -2.66
N GLN A 110 -24.99 -5.30 -2.70
CA GLN A 110 -25.67 -4.41 -1.76
C GLN A 110 -25.48 -4.84 -0.30
N ASP A 111 -25.26 -6.13 -0.04
CA ASP A 111 -25.02 -6.67 1.30
C ASP A 111 -23.64 -6.27 1.85
N ASP A 112 -22.71 -5.85 0.99
CA ASP A 112 -21.41 -5.31 1.41
C ASP A 112 -21.52 -3.86 1.94
N LEU A 113 -22.65 -3.17 1.68
CA LEU A 113 -22.90 -1.79 2.09
C LEU A 113 -23.46 -1.68 3.52
N ILE A 114 -22.72 -2.24 4.49
CA ILE A 114 -23.09 -2.16 5.91
C ILE A 114 -22.53 -0.85 6.50
N GLY A 115 -23.42 0.03 6.95
CA GLY A 115 -23.07 1.38 7.44
C GLY A 115 -22.97 2.40 6.31
N GLU A 116 -22.76 3.67 6.66
CA GLU A 116 -22.62 4.74 5.63
C GLU A 116 -21.30 4.61 4.86
N ILE A 117 -20.21 4.25 5.54
CA ILE A 117 -18.91 3.94 4.93
C ILE A 117 -18.58 2.47 5.21
N PRO A 118 -18.57 1.59 4.18
CA PRO A 118 -18.33 0.17 4.39
C PRO A 118 -16.89 -0.10 4.83
N LEU A 119 -16.69 -1.20 5.57
CA LEU A 119 -15.35 -1.72 5.88
C LEU A 119 -14.94 -2.72 4.82
N PHE A 120 -13.90 -2.39 4.06
CA PHE A 120 -13.22 -3.33 3.17
C PHE A 120 -11.83 -3.68 3.72
N LEU A 121 -11.53 -4.97 3.71
CA LEU A 121 -10.26 -5.50 4.17
C LEU A 121 -9.35 -5.71 2.96
N GLN A 122 -8.13 -5.19 3.01
CA GLN A 122 -7.20 -5.34 1.88
C GLN A 122 -6.83 -6.82 1.64
N TRP A 123 -6.98 -7.67 2.66
CA TRP A 123 -6.77 -9.11 2.61
C TRP A 123 -8.04 -9.95 2.34
N ASP A 124 -9.12 -9.35 1.83
CA ASP A 124 -10.27 -10.13 1.34
C ASP A 124 -9.87 -10.98 0.12
N LYS A 125 -10.28 -12.25 0.07
CA LYS A 125 -9.90 -13.21 -0.99
C LYS A 125 -10.39 -12.81 -2.39
N ARG A 126 -11.34 -11.88 -2.51
CA ARG A 126 -11.82 -11.34 -3.79
C ARG A 126 -10.73 -10.59 -4.56
N TRP A 127 -9.83 -9.91 -3.85
CA TRP A 127 -8.79 -9.03 -4.45
C TRP A 127 -7.41 -9.14 -3.79
N GLY A 128 -7.32 -9.63 -2.56
CA GLY A 128 -6.11 -9.53 -1.72
C GLY A 128 -4.90 -10.27 -2.27
N TYR A 129 -5.10 -11.28 -3.12
CA TYR A 129 -3.99 -12.01 -3.77
C TYR A 129 -3.48 -11.35 -5.05
N GLU A 130 -4.14 -10.31 -5.56
CA GLU A 130 -3.69 -9.58 -6.74
C GLU A 130 -2.46 -8.74 -6.44
N GLU A 131 -1.62 -8.50 -7.45
CA GLU A 131 -0.42 -7.67 -7.32
C GLU A 131 -0.79 -6.18 -7.27
N TYR A 132 -0.17 -5.47 -6.34
CA TYR A 132 -0.24 -4.02 -6.23
C TYR A 132 1.13 -3.45 -5.85
N GLY A 133 1.82 -2.87 -6.84
CA GLY A 133 3.20 -2.42 -6.68
C GLY A 133 4.16 -3.59 -6.56
N ASN A 134 4.88 -3.70 -5.44
CA ASN A 134 5.92 -4.70 -5.24
C ASN A 134 5.47 -5.95 -4.45
N ASP A 135 4.20 -6.05 -4.05
CA ASP A 135 3.65 -7.19 -3.33
C ASP A 135 2.13 -7.34 -3.61
N MET A 136 1.48 -8.26 -2.92
CA MET A 136 0.03 -8.44 -2.96
C MET A 136 -0.72 -7.24 -2.39
N LEU A 137 -1.93 -7.01 -2.88
CA LEU A 137 -2.86 -5.99 -2.37
C LEU A 137 -3.11 -6.18 -0.87
N ALA A 138 -3.14 -7.42 -0.38
CA ALA A 138 -3.22 -7.74 1.04
C ALA A 138 -2.09 -7.15 1.90
N ILE A 139 -0.97 -6.76 1.29
CA ILE A 139 0.21 -6.21 1.96
C ILE A 139 0.32 -4.71 1.74
N THR A 140 0.21 -4.26 0.49
CA THR A 140 0.51 -2.87 0.09
C THR A 140 -0.72 -2.04 -0.26
N GLY A 141 -1.92 -2.65 -0.25
CA GLY A 141 -3.16 -2.09 -0.77
C GLY A 141 -3.95 -1.18 0.17
N CYS A 142 -3.36 -0.69 1.27
CA CYS A 142 -4.10 0.10 2.27
C CYS A 142 -4.71 1.39 1.68
N GLY A 143 -3.98 2.06 0.80
CA GLY A 143 -4.42 3.26 0.08
C GLY A 143 -5.64 3.02 -0.82
N PRO A 144 -5.55 2.19 -1.88
CA PRO A 144 -6.70 1.93 -2.75
C PRO A 144 -7.88 1.31 -2.02
N THR A 145 -7.65 0.47 -1.00
CA THR A 145 -8.74 -0.07 -0.16
C THR A 145 -9.44 1.03 0.62
N SER A 146 -8.68 1.97 1.22
CA SER A 146 -9.26 3.11 1.94
C SER A 146 -10.06 4.04 1.02
N LEU A 147 -9.54 4.33 -0.17
CA LEU A 147 -10.26 5.14 -1.14
C LEU A 147 -11.51 4.42 -1.67
N SER A 148 -11.44 3.11 -1.91
CA SER A 148 -12.59 2.28 -2.28
C SER A 148 -13.72 2.38 -1.25
N MET A 149 -13.41 2.28 0.06
CA MET A 149 -14.41 2.45 1.11
C MET A 149 -15.13 3.81 1.01
N VAL A 150 -14.39 4.89 0.78
CA VAL A 150 -14.95 6.25 0.66
C VAL A 150 -15.76 6.42 -0.63
N ILE A 151 -15.26 5.96 -1.78
CA ILE A 151 -15.98 6.02 -3.05
C ILE A 151 -17.32 5.30 -2.93
N VAL A 152 -17.27 4.03 -2.51
CA VAL A 152 -18.46 3.19 -2.42
C VAL A 152 -19.45 3.76 -1.40
N GLY A 153 -18.97 4.21 -0.23
CA GLY A 153 -19.83 4.78 0.81
C GLY A 153 -20.53 6.07 0.37
N LEU A 154 -19.83 6.96 -0.32
CA LEU A 154 -20.40 8.25 -0.74
C LEU A 154 -21.24 8.18 -2.02
N THR A 155 -20.91 7.29 -2.95
CA THR A 155 -21.52 7.26 -4.29
C THR A 155 -22.44 6.06 -4.52
N GLY A 156 -22.30 4.99 -3.73
CA GLY A 156 -22.93 3.70 -3.99
C GLY A 156 -22.37 2.95 -5.21
N ASP A 157 -21.25 3.39 -5.79
CA ASP A 157 -20.64 2.73 -6.94
C ASP A 157 -19.98 1.41 -6.56
N LEU A 158 -20.74 0.32 -6.67
CA LEU A 158 -20.28 -1.04 -6.39
C LEU A 158 -19.19 -1.56 -7.36
N THR A 159 -18.87 -0.82 -8.42
CA THR A 159 -17.76 -1.18 -9.32
C THR A 159 -16.40 -0.73 -8.77
N ALA A 160 -16.38 0.15 -7.78
CA ALA A 160 -15.18 0.66 -7.13
C ALA A 160 -14.70 -0.25 -5.99
N ASP A 161 -14.61 -1.56 -6.23
CA ASP A 161 -14.01 -2.49 -5.27
C ASP A 161 -12.49 -2.23 -5.08
N PRO A 162 -11.88 -2.69 -3.97
CA PRO A 162 -10.47 -2.41 -3.71
C PRO A 162 -9.52 -2.89 -4.83
N GLY A 163 -9.84 -3.99 -5.50
CA GLY A 163 -9.07 -4.49 -6.64
C GLY A 163 -9.17 -3.56 -7.85
N ALA A 164 -10.37 -3.06 -8.16
CA ALA A 164 -10.60 -2.10 -9.22
C ALA A 164 -9.89 -0.77 -8.98
N VAL A 165 -9.96 -0.24 -7.75
CA VAL A 165 -9.27 1.01 -7.37
C VAL A 165 -7.75 0.82 -7.37
N ALA A 166 -7.24 -0.34 -6.98
CA ALA A 166 -5.82 -0.67 -7.07
C ALA A 166 -5.34 -0.76 -8.53
N ALA A 167 -6.11 -1.40 -9.41
CA ALA A 167 -5.81 -1.45 -10.84
C ALA A 167 -5.81 -0.05 -11.46
N PHE A 168 -6.80 0.79 -11.11
CA PHE A 168 -6.84 2.20 -11.51
C PHE A 168 -5.61 2.97 -11.01
N SER A 169 -5.24 2.80 -9.74
CA SER A 169 -4.08 3.44 -9.14
C SER A 169 -2.79 3.12 -9.92
N GLN A 170 -2.55 1.85 -10.22
CA GLN A 170 -1.38 1.41 -11.00
C GLN A 170 -1.41 1.98 -12.43
N ALA A 171 -2.55 1.92 -13.11
CA ALA A 171 -2.69 2.40 -14.48
C ALA A 171 -2.46 3.92 -14.63
N ASN A 172 -2.69 4.69 -13.56
CA ASN A 172 -2.54 6.14 -13.56
C ASN A 172 -1.28 6.63 -12.84
N GLY A 173 -0.37 5.72 -12.46
CA GLY A 173 0.91 6.08 -11.85
C GLY A 173 0.83 6.52 -10.40
N TYR A 174 -0.22 6.15 -9.67
CA TYR A 174 -0.36 6.41 -8.23
C TYR A 174 0.16 5.27 -7.34
N CYS A 175 0.91 4.34 -7.92
CA CYS A 175 1.61 3.29 -7.20
C CYS A 175 3.11 3.50 -7.39
N VAL A 176 3.85 3.59 -6.29
CA VAL A 176 5.30 3.85 -6.29
C VAL A 176 6.00 2.62 -5.72
N ASP A 177 6.84 2.00 -6.55
CA ASP A 177 7.62 0.82 -6.16
C ASP A 177 8.38 1.06 -4.85
N GLY A 178 8.14 0.18 -3.87
CA GLY A 178 8.78 0.23 -2.55
C GLY A 178 8.25 1.29 -1.58
N ASN A 179 7.39 2.22 -2.02
CA ASN A 179 6.78 3.26 -1.18
C ASN A 179 5.24 3.13 -1.06
N GLY A 180 4.62 2.20 -1.79
CA GLY A 180 3.19 1.94 -1.71
C GLY A 180 2.37 2.91 -2.56
N THR A 181 1.32 3.49 -1.96
CA THR A 181 0.37 4.35 -2.69
C THR A 181 0.80 5.81 -2.63
N ASP A 182 0.87 6.46 -3.79
CA ASP A 182 1.13 7.89 -3.93
C ASP A 182 -0.06 8.71 -3.40
N TRP A 183 0.24 9.84 -2.74
CA TRP A 183 -0.79 10.71 -2.18
C TRP A 183 -1.66 11.39 -3.26
N GLY A 184 -1.19 11.45 -4.50
CA GLY A 184 -1.97 11.84 -5.67
C GLY A 184 -3.23 11.00 -5.86
N LEU A 185 -3.24 9.73 -5.43
CA LEU A 185 -4.46 8.90 -5.43
C LEU A 185 -5.57 9.52 -4.56
N MET A 186 -5.19 10.07 -3.40
CA MET A 186 -6.12 10.64 -2.41
C MET A 186 -6.72 11.98 -2.87
N THR A 187 -6.20 12.57 -3.95
CA THR A 187 -6.68 13.84 -4.50
C THR A 187 -7.14 13.68 -5.94
N LEU A 188 -6.23 13.73 -6.91
CA LEU A 188 -6.54 13.61 -8.34
C LEU A 188 -7.16 12.24 -8.70
N GLY A 189 -6.75 11.18 -8.00
CA GLY A 189 -7.38 9.87 -8.14
C GLY A 189 -8.84 9.89 -7.69
N ALA A 190 -9.12 10.46 -6.52
CA ALA A 190 -10.47 10.60 -5.99
C ALA A 190 -11.38 11.45 -6.90
N GLU A 191 -10.86 12.52 -7.51
CA GLU A 191 -11.59 13.34 -8.49
C GLU A 191 -12.07 12.53 -9.70
N SER A 192 -11.30 11.51 -10.13
CA SER A 192 -11.68 10.63 -11.24
C SER A 192 -12.89 9.76 -10.92
N TYR A 193 -13.21 9.59 -9.63
CA TYR A 193 -14.42 8.92 -9.13
C TYR A 193 -15.53 9.90 -8.74
N GLY A 194 -15.40 11.19 -9.12
CA GLY A 194 -16.42 12.21 -8.85
C GLY A 194 -16.43 12.75 -7.43
N LEU A 195 -15.38 12.46 -6.64
CA LEU A 195 -15.22 13.00 -5.29
C LEU A 195 -14.42 14.30 -5.30
N THR A 196 -14.71 15.17 -4.35
CA THR A 196 -13.84 16.30 -3.99
C THR A 196 -13.07 15.94 -2.74
N ALA A 197 -11.73 16.01 -2.81
CA ALA A 197 -10.82 15.76 -1.70
C ALA A 197 -10.20 17.08 -1.19
N THR A 198 -10.35 17.37 0.09
CA THR A 198 -9.81 18.57 0.73
C THR A 198 -8.80 18.18 1.80
N GLU A 199 -7.53 18.55 1.61
CA GLU A 199 -6.49 18.40 2.64
C GLU A 199 -6.82 19.27 3.86
N LEU A 200 -6.71 18.72 5.07
CA LEU A 200 -7.09 19.41 6.30
C LEU A 200 -5.87 19.70 7.18
N PRO A 201 -5.88 20.82 7.92
CA PRO A 201 -4.99 20.98 9.06
C PRO A 201 -5.30 19.94 10.14
N LEU A 202 -4.25 19.35 10.73
CA LEU A 202 -4.34 18.31 11.77
C LEU A 202 -4.82 18.87 13.12
N TRP A 203 -6.11 19.20 13.20
CA TRP A 203 -6.79 19.60 14.44
C TRP A 203 -8.06 18.78 14.62
N GLU A 204 -8.29 18.30 15.84
CA GLU A 204 -9.44 17.46 16.22
C GLU A 204 -10.77 18.02 15.72
N ASN A 205 -11.02 19.31 15.98
CA ASN A 205 -12.27 19.97 15.59
C ASN A 205 -12.49 20.02 14.07
N ASN A 206 -11.43 20.10 13.27
CA ASN A 206 -11.56 20.10 11.81
C ASN A 206 -12.07 18.73 11.33
N ILE A 207 -11.56 17.64 11.91
CA ILE A 207 -12.02 16.27 11.59
C ILE A 207 -13.48 16.12 12.02
N ILE A 208 -13.83 16.54 13.24
CA ILE A 208 -15.20 16.47 13.76
C ILE A 208 -16.17 17.24 12.86
N GLU A 209 -15.82 18.46 12.43
CA GLU A 209 -16.67 19.27 11.56
C GLU A 209 -16.91 18.60 10.20
N GLN A 210 -15.89 17.98 9.60
CA GLN A 210 -16.06 17.25 8.35
C GLN A 210 -17.00 16.05 8.52
N LEU A 211 -16.80 15.26 9.58
CA LEU A 211 -17.65 14.11 9.86
C LEU A 211 -19.12 14.51 10.13
N GLN A 212 -19.36 15.64 10.81
CA GLN A 212 -20.70 16.17 11.04
C GLN A 212 -21.42 16.59 9.75
N ASN A 213 -20.68 16.91 8.69
CA ASN A 213 -21.22 17.22 7.37
C ASN A 213 -21.34 15.96 6.48
N GLY A 214 -21.08 14.77 7.01
CA GLY A 214 -21.12 13.51 6.24
C GLY A 214 -19.88 13.31 5.37
N HIS A 215 -18.77 14.01 5.66
CA HIS A 215 -17.53 13.91 4.90
C HIS A 215 -16.55 12.96 5.62
N PRO A 216 -16.36 11.71 5.15
CA PRO A 216 -15.35 10.83 5.71
C PRO A 216 -13.94 11.38 5.47
N VAL A 217 -13.00 10.98 6.32
CA VAL A 217 -11.62 11.47 6.29
C VAL A 217 -10.66 10.30 6.13
N ILE A 218 -9.81 10.32 5.09
CA ILE A 218 -8.70 9.37 4.97
C ILE A 218 -7.47 10.00 5.61
N CYS A 219 -6.81 9.27 6.51
CA CYS A 219 -5.54 9.66 7.11
C CYS A 219 -4.42 8.73 6.64
N ILE A 220 -3.24 9.28 6.39
CA ILE A 220 -2.00 8.49 6.32
C ILE A 220 -1.31 8.56 7.68
N MET A 221 -1.15 7.39 8.30
CA MET A 221 -0.53 7.19 9.60
C MET A 221 0.96 6.86 9.41
N GLY A 222 1.79 7.35 10.32
CA GLY A 222 3.15 6.90 10.55
C GLY A 222 3.21 5.84 11.67
N PRO A 223 4.41 5.53 12.18
CA PRO A 223 4.59 4.48 13.17
C PRO A 223 3.82 4.72 14.47
N GLY A 224 3.13 3.69 14.96
CA GLY A 224 2.34 3.69 16.20
C GLY A 224 1.34 2.53 16.27
N VAL A 225 0.11 2.81 16.70
CA VAL A 225 -0.91 1.78 17.01
C VAL A 225 -1.47 1.10 15.76
N PHE A 226 -1.44 1.76 14.61
CA PHE A 226 -1.97 1.23 13.35
C PHE A 226 -0.92 0.50 12.51
N THR A 227 0.35 0.89 12.61
CA THR A 227 1.42 0.44 11.73
C THR A 227 2.78 0.71 12.34
N THR A 228 3.82 0.00 11.90
CA THR A 228 5.22 0.28 12.22
C THR A 228 5.91 1.19 11.20
N THR A 229 5.27 1.44 10.06
CA THR A 229 5.81 2.22 8.94
C THR A 229 4.82 3.30 8.51
N GLY A 230 4.02 3.04 7.48
CA GLY A 230 2.96 3.88 6.95
C GLY A 230 1.68 3.09 6.73
N HIS A 231 0.51 3.68 6.96
CA HIS A 231 -0.78 3.00 6.74
C HIS A 231 -1.93 3.98 6.55
N PHE A 232 -2.78 3.73 5.56
CA PHE A 232 -4.00 4.52 5.35
C PHE A 232 -5.15 3.95 6.18
N ILE A 233 -5.90 4.84 6.84
CA ILE A 233 -7.12 4.53 7.59
C ILE A 233 -8.24 5.48 7.19
N VAL A 234 -9.49 5.08 7.41
CA VAL A 234 -10.68 5.90 7.13
C VAL A 234 -11.38 6.23 8.45
N ILE A 235 -11.47 7.51 8.78
CA ILE A 235 -12.32 8.00 9.86
C ILE A 235 -13.69 8.31 9.25
N TYR A 236 -14.74 7.68 9.76
CA TYR A 236 -16.08 7.78 9.16
C TYR A 236 -17.17 8.28 10.12
N GLY A 237 -16.86 8.45 11.40
CA GLY A 237 -17.82 8.94 12.37
C GLY A 237 -17.18 9.45 13.64
N TYR A 238 -17.98 10.18 14.42
CA TYR A 238 -17.60 10.69 15.73
C TYR A 238 -18.79 10.62 16.69
N GLU A 239 -18.65 9.82 17.75
CA GLU A 239 -19.72 9.54 18.69
C GLU A 239 -19.17 9.59 20.13
N ASN A 240 -19.88 10.26 21.03
CA ASN A 240 -19.56 10.26 22.47
C ASN A 240 -18.11 10.66 22.83
N GLY A 241 -17.47 11.51 22.02
CA GLY A 241 -16.08 11.93 22.26
C GLY A 241 -15.03 11.04 21.58
N GLU A 242 -15.45 10.08 20.76
CA GLU A 242 -14.56 9.09 20.15
C GLU A 242 -14.80 8.97 18.64
N PHE A 243 -13.71 8.77 17.90
CA PHE A 243 -13.72 8.53 16.46
C PHE A 243 -14.01 7.06 16.14
N LEU A 244 -14.75 6.89 15.05
CA LEU A 244 -14.99 5.59 14.42
C LEU A 244 -14.07 5.47 13.22
N ILE A 245 -13.29 4.40 13.18
CA ILE A 245 -12.21 4.23 12.21
C ILE A 245 -12.37 2.88 11.54
N ASN A 246 -12.37 2.85 10.21
CA ASN A 246 -12.17 1.64 9.42
C ASN A 246 -10.68 1.51 9.10
N ASP A 247 -10.12 0.38 9.51
CA ASP A 247 -8.76 -0.04 9.22
C ASP A 247 -8.79 -1.29 8.33
N SER A 248 -8.36 -1.12 7.08
CA SER A 248 -8.32 -2.18 6.06
C SER A 248 -7.43 -3.37 6.44
N ASN A 249 -6.56 -3.21 7.42
CA ASN A 249 -5.68 -4.25 7.95
C ASN A 249 -6.19 -4.92 9.22
N SER A 250 -7.27 -4.45 9.87
CA SER A 250 -7.76 -5.11 11.09
C SER A 250 -9.24 -4.89 11.37
N ILE A 251 -9.95 -6.01 11.56
CA ILE A 251 -11.34 -6.01 12.01
C ILE A 251 -11.40 -5.56 13.47
N ALA A 252 -10.48 -6.04 14.32
CA ALA A 252 -10.42 -5.67 15.73
C ALA A 252 -10.24 -4.16 15.92
N ARG A 253 -9.31 -3.50 15.20
CA ARG A 253 -9.13 -2.04 15.27
C ARG A 253 -10.32 -1.29 14.71
N SER A 254 -10.97 -1.83 13.68
CA SER A 254 -12.18 -1.23 13.10
C SER A 254 -13.40 -1.27 14.03
N LYS A 255 -13.41 -2.17 15.01
CA LYS A 255 -14.46 -2.25 16.05
C LYS A 255 -14.18 -1.40 17.28
N GLN A 256 -12.99 -0.81 17.38
CA GLN A 256 -12.61 0.02 18.52
C GLN A 256 -13.13 1.45 18.38
N ARG A 257 -13.21 2.15 19.50
CA ARG A 257 -13.47 3.58 19.58
C ARG A 257 -12.16 4.28 19.94
N TRP A 258 -11.89 5.42 19.30
CA TRP A 258 -10.57 6.07 19.37
C TRP A 258 -10.68 7.51 19.85
N THR A 259 -9.97 7.87 20.91
CA THR A 259 -9.81 9.29 21.27
C THR A 259 -8.78 9.95 20.37
N TYR A 260 -8.88 11.25 20.10
CA TYR A 260 -7.90 11.94 19.26
C TYR A 260 -6.46 11.76 19.73
N ALA A 261 -6.23 11.91 21.03
CA ALA A 261 -4.91 11.76 21.66
C ALA A 261 -4.28 10.37 21.45
N SER A 262 -5.08 9.33 21.19
CA SER A 262 -4.56 7.97 20.96
C SER A 262 -3.84 7.81 19.62
N PHE A 263 -4.10 8.68 18.64
CA PHE A 263 -3.54 8.55 17.30
C PHE A 263 -3.00 9.85 16.67
N GLU A 264 -3.31 11.04 17.19
CA GLU A 264 -2.93 12.33 16.60
C GLU A 264 -1.44 12.42 16.23
N ASN A 265 -0.56 11.93 17.11
CA ASN A 265 0.90 12.03 16.93
C ASN A 265 1.44 11.12 15.82
N GLN A 266 0.60 10.22 15.30
CA GLN A 266 0.91 9.30 14.23
C GLN A 266 0.43 9.86 12.88
N VAL A 267 -0.49 10.82 12.84
CA VAL A 267 -1.04 11.33 11.57
C VAL A 267 0.04 12.10 10.81
N ARG A 268 0.26 11.74 9.55
CA ARG A 268 1.19 12.40 8.64
C ARG A 268 0.50 13.36 7.68
N ASN A 269 -0.70 12.99 7.22
CA ASN A 269 -1.59 13.85 6.46
C ASN A 269 -3.02 13.31 6.51
N LEU A 270 -4.00 14.12 6.11
CA LEU A 270 -5.41 13.77 6.09
C LEU A 270 -6.21 14.59 5.06
N TRP A 271 -7.23 13.94 4.48
CA TRP A 271 -8.13 14.53 3.49
C TRP A 271 -9.58 14.21 3.82
N ALA A 272 -10.47 15.21 3.77
CA ALA A 272 -11.91 15.00 3.80
C ALA A 272 -12.48 14.84 2.39
N TYR A 273 -13.50 14.00 2.25
CA TYR A 273 -14.12 13.68 0.97
C TYR A 273 -15.59 14.03 0.95
N SER A 274 -16.05 14.56 -0.18
CA SER A 274 -17.46 14.89 -0.42
C SER A 274 -17.82 14.58 -1.87
N ILE A 275 -19.12 14.47 -2.15
CA ILE A 275 -19.66 14.46 -3.51
C ILE A 275 -19.97 15.89 -3.95
N ASN A 276 -19.76 16.18 -5.23
CA ASN A 276 -20.14 17.45 -5.85
C ASN A 276 -21.65 17.57 -6.11
#